data_AF-A0A3A4ZB51-F1
#
_entry.id   AF-A0A3A4ZB51-F1
#
_cell.length_a   1.000
_cell.length_b   1.000
_cell.length_c   1.000
_cell.angle_alpha   90.00
_cell.angle_beta   90.00
_cell.angle_gamma   90.00
#
_symmetry.space_group_name_H-M   'P 1'
#
loop_
_entity.id
_entity.type
_entity.pdbx_description
1 polymer ?
#
loop_
_entity_poly.entity_id
_entity_poly.type
_entity_poly.pdbx_seq_one_letter_code
_entity_poly.pdbx_strand_id
1 'polypeptide(L)'
;MKKIDGKQIVLIGTVHGDTRGTLRLFELLKKERPGHVAIEVSPYGLMFRLRHGRKMNAILGRRIRRLEKVLGRSLRNLEGILSIREKIRTPFEYRASIRYCRNSGSQLHLVDSSELSSVLIRKYWDSMISTENIGKLINFQDETTNLLFHGEYLFAQRLLKEVDRAMIDPFISSWGSDLLFMEREAHLEKYLLAIYSRMESGLLAYVGGWQHLLYPTGFHTLCDRIFHLEPRRILLKPDLFCLP
;
A
#
# COMPACT_ATOMS: atom_id res chain seq x y z
N MET A 1 20.95 20.21 20.36
CA MET A 1 20.90 20.88 19.04
C MET A 1 19.46 21.29 18.76
N LYS A 2 19.20 22.56 18.45
CA LYS A 2 17.86 23.12 18.24
C LYS A 2 17.27 22.64 16.91
N LYS A 3 16.04 22.10 16.92
CA LYS A 3 15.20 21.91 15.72
C LYS A 3 14.90 23.28 15.12
N ILE A 4 15.60 23.65 14.05
CA ILE A 4 15.48 24.98 13.44
C ILE A 4 14.52 25.01 12.23
N ASP A 5 14.07 23.88 11.68
CA ASP A 5 13.43 23.95 10.35
C ASP A 5 11.89 23.88 10.31
N GLY A 6 11.18 23.70 11.44
CA GLY A 6 9.71 23.65 11.47
C GLY A 6 9.05 22.54 10.60
N LYS A 7 9.88 21.75 9.91
CA LYS A 7 9.52 20.63 9.04
C LYS A 7 9.49 19.34 9.84
N GLN A 8 8.56 18.49 9.46
CA GLN A 8 8.33 17.20 10.08
C GLN A 8 7.99 16.19 8.99
N ILE A 9 8.35 14.93 9.23
CA ILE A 9 7.96 13.82 8.37
C ILE A 9 7.31 12.70 9.19
N VAL A 10 6.23 12.15 8.66
CA VAL A 10 5.56 10.97 9.20
C VAL A 10 5.47 9.89 8.12
N LEU A 11 5.88 8.68 8.47
CA LEU A 11 5.70 7.48 7.66
C LEU A 11 4.44 6.76 8.13
N ILE A 12 3.44 6.67 7.26
CA ILE A 12 2.18 5.96 7.51
C ILE A 12 2.21 4.64 6.76
N GLY A 13 2.39 3.56 7.51
CA GLY A 13 2.40 2.18 7.01
C GLY A 13 0.99 1.61 6.92
N THR A 14 0.72 0.91 5.83
CA THR A 14 -0.56 0.28 5.53
C THR A 14 -0.35 -1.14 5.02
N VAL A 15 -1.40 -1.96 5.06
CA VAL A 15 -1.40 -3.27 4.39
C VAL A 15 -2.06 -3.09 3.03
N HIS A 16 -1.31 -3.35 1.96
CA HIS A 16 -1.80 -3.14 0.60
C HIS A 16 -2.99 -4.03 0.28
N GLY A 17 -3.98 -3.47 -0.41
CA GLY A 17 -5.20 -4.20 -0.79
C GLY A 17 -6.26 -4.28 0.30
N ASP A 18 -6.04 -3.68 1.49
CA ASP A 18 -7.06 -3.54 2.52
C ASP A 18 -8.30 -2.80 1.98
N THR A 19 -9.38 -3.56 1.79
CA THR A 19 -10.62 -3.07 1.19
C THR A 19 -11.32 -2.01 2.05
N ARG A 20 -11.01 -1.96 3.35
CA ARG A 20 -11.62 -1.05 4.34
C ARG A 20 -10.68 0.08 4.79
N GLY A 21 -9.44 0.11 4.29
CA GLY A 21 -8.43 1.08 4.70
C GLY A 21 -8.72 2.53 4.32
N THR A 22 -9.61 2.78 3.34
CA THR A 22 -9.87 4.13 2.80
C THR A 22 -10.32 5.12 3.88
N LEU A 23 -11.32 4.74 4.70
CA LEU A 23 -11.88 5.64 5.72
C LEU A 23 -10.89 5.86 6.86
N ARG A 24 -10.23 4.79 7.33
CA ARG A 24 -9.25 4.86 8.42
C ARG A 24 -8.07 5.75 8.06
N LEU A 25 -7.54 5.60 6.85
CA LEU A 25 -6.43 6.43 6.38
C LEU A 25 -6.86 7.90 6.22
N PHE A 26 -8.06 8.15 5.71
CA PHE A 26 -8.59 9.50 5.59
C PHE A 26 -8.73 10.20 6.96
N GLU A 27 -9.26 9.51 7.98
CA GLU A 27 -9.37 10.06 9.33
C GLU A 27 -8.00 10.26 9.99
N LEU A 28 -7.04 9.35 9.74
CA LEU A 28 -5.66 9.55 10.19
C LEU A 28 -5.04 10.80 9.55
N LEU A 29 -5.18 11.00 8.25
CA LEU A 29 -4.68 12.20 7.57
C LEU A 29 -5.34 13.47 8.12
N LYS A 30 -6.65 13.47 8.39
CA LYS A 30 -7.34 14.59 9.05
C LYS A 30 -6.79 14.91 10.43
N LYS A 31 -6.40 13.89 11.19
CA LYS A 31 -5.80 14.05 12.51
C LYS A 31 -4.40 14.65 12.41
N GLU A 32 -3.58 14.12 11.51
CA GLU A 32 -2.18 14.52 11.36
C GLU A 32 -2.01 15.86 10.63
N ARG A 33 -3.00 16.25 9.82
CA ARG A 33 -3.03 17.52 9.06
C ARG A 33 -1.77 17.79 8.22
N PRO A 34 -1.25 16.83 7.42
CA PRO A 34 -0.10 17.08 6.58
C PRO A 34 -0.40 18.14 5.50
N GLY A 35 0.57 19.01 5.24
CA GLY A 35 0.54 19.95 4.11
C GLY A 35 0.92 19.27 2.79
N HIS A 36 1.74 18.23 2.87
CA HIS A 36 2.17 17.40 1.75
C HIS A 36 1.88 15.93 2.03
N VAL A 37 1.24 15.24 1.09
CA VAL A 37 0.98 13.80 1.15
C VAL A 37 1.68 13.12 -0.02
N ALA A 38 2.73 12.36 0.27
CA ALA A 38 3.40 11.49 -0.69
C ALA A 38 2.83 10.07 -0.56
N ILE A 39 2.41 9.48 -1.67
CA ILE A 39 1.85 8.13 -1.67
C ILE A 39 2.68 7.18 -2.54
N GLU A 40 2.83 5.94 -2.09
CA GLU A 40 3.47 4.83 -2.79
C GLU A 40 2.58 4.31 -3.93
N VAL A 41 2.32 5.18 -4.90
CA VAL A 41 1.58 4.88 -6.13
C VAL A 41 2.31 5.56 -7.27
N SER A 42 2.58 4.81 -8.34
CA SER A 42 3.25 5.38 -9.51
C SER A 42 2.26 6.12 -10.39
N PRO A 43 2.65 7.24 -11.02
CA PRO A 43 1.84 7.91 -12.03
C PRO A 43 1.37 6.96 -13.14
N TYR A 44 2.27 6.11 -13.66
CA TYR A 44 1.92 5.11 -14.67
C TYR A 44 0.85 4.12 -14.18
N GLY A 45 1.04 3.53 -13.00
CA GLY A 45 0.12 2.54 -12.45
C GLY A 45 -1.26 3.11 -12.15
N LEU A 46 -1.34 4.36 -11.70
CA LEU A 46 -2.60 5.07 -11.52
C LEU A 46 -3.29 5.29 -12.87
N MET A 47 -2.60 5.87 -13.84
CA MET A 47 -3.16 6.16 -15.17
C MET A 47 -3.63 4.90 -15.88
N PHE A 48 -2.87 3.82 -15.77
CA PHE A 48 -3.26 2.53 -16.31
C PHE A 48 -4.61 2.06 -15.76
N ARG A 49 -4.83 2.12 -14.44
CA ARG A 49 -6.08 1.71 -13.79
C ARG A 49 -7.25 2.61 -14.17
N LEU A 50 -7.02 3.92 -14.23
CA LEU A 50 -8.05 4.87 -14.68
C LEU A 50 -8.50 4.60 -16.11
N ARG A 51 -7.56 4.28 -17.01
CA ARG A 51 -7.83 4.05 -18.43
C ARG A 51 -8.43 2.66 -18.72
N HIS A 52 -7.95 1.62 -18.05
CA HIS A 52 -8.29 0.22 -18.38
C HIS A 52 -9.22 -0.46 -17.37
N GLY A 53 -9.37 0.08 -16.16
CA GLY A 53 -10.07 -0.58 -15.06
C GLY A 53 -11.52 -0.94 -15.36
N ARG A 54 -12.25 -0.11 -16.13
CA ARG A 54 -13.62 -0.43 -16.58
C ARG A 54 -13.65 -1.65 -17.51
N LYS A 55 -12.82 -1.65 -18.55
CA LYS A 55 -12.71 -2.76 -19.52
C LYS A 55 -12.37 -4.07 -18.81
N MET A 56 -11.45 -4.00 -17.85
CA MET A 56 -11.05 -5.16 -17.07
C MET A 56 -12.13 -5.70 -16.16
N ASN A 57 -12.82 -4.83 -15.42
CA ASN A 57 -13.95 -5.26 -14.60
C ASN A 57 -15.04 -5.94 -15.45
N ALA A 58 -15.24 -5.48 -16.69
CA ALA A 58 -16.13 -6.15 -17.63
C ALA A 58 -15.61 -7.54 -18.05
N ILE A 59 -14.31 -7.69 -18.32
CA ILE A 59 -13.69 -8.99 -18.63
C ILE A 59 -13.82 -9.96 -17.44
N LEU A 60 -13.43 -9.52 -16.25
CA LEU A 60 -13.54 -10.28 -15.01
C LEU A 60 -15.00 -10.70 -14.76
N GLY A 61 -15.94 -9.77 -14.90
CA GLY A 61 -17.37 -10.06 -14.73
C GLY A 61 -17.91 -11.08 -15.74
N ARG A 62 -17.46 -11.05 -17.00
CA ARG A 62 -17.81 -12.09 -17.99
C ARG A 62 -17.24 -13.46 -17.62
N ARG A 63 -16.00 -13.51 -17.16
CA ARG A 63 -15.33 -14.76 -16.74
C ARG A 63 -16.03 -15.37 -15.51
N ILE A 64 -16.31 -14.55 -14.50
CA ILE A 64 -17.08 -14.96 -13.31
C ILE A 64 -18.43 -15.53 -13.70
N ARG A 65 -19.23 -14.83 -14.52
CA ARG A 65 -20.55 -15.33 -14.94
C ARG A 65 -20.51 -16.67 -15.67
N ARG A 66 -19.45 -16.93 -16.46
CA ARG A 66 -19.27 -18.23 -17.12
C ARG A 66 -19.00 -19.34 -16.10
N LEU A 67 -18.15 -19.07 -15.11
CA LEU A 67 -17.85 -20.03 -14.05
C LEU A 67 -19.06 -20.27 -13.13
N GLU A 68 -19.82 -19.22 -12.78
CA GLU A 68 -21.07 -19.33 -12.01
C GLU A 68 -22.07 -20.28 -12.67
N LYS A 69 -22.19 -20.25 -14.00
CA LYS A 69 -23.05 -21.17 -14.77
C LYS A 69 -22.61 -22.63 -14.67
N VAL A 70 -21.29 -22.87 -14.66
CA VAL A 70 -20.73 -24.24 -14.58
C VAL A 70 -20.83 -24.78 -13.16
N LEU A 71 -20.58 -23.93 -12.15
CA LEU A 71 -20.53 -24.33 -10.75
C LEU A 71 -21.89 -24.29 -10.04
N GLY A 72 -22.92 -23.68 -10.64
CA GLY A 72 -24.25 -23.56 -10.04
C GLY A 72 -24.32 -22.68 -8.78
N ARG A 73 -23.30 -21.86 -8.49
CA ARG A 73 -23.25 -20.97 -7.32
C ARG A 73 -22.67 -19.59 -7.66
N SER A 74 -23.04 -18.58 -6.88
CA SER A 74 -22.51 -17.22 -7.01
C SER A 74 -21.05 -17.15 -6.55
N LEU A 75 -20.21 -16.45 -7.31
CA LEU A 75 -18.80 -16.24 -6.97
C LEU A 75 -18.49 -14.77 -6.65
N ARG A 76 -19.49 -13.88 -6.74
CA ARG A 76 -19.28 -12.42 -6.71
C ARG A 76 -18.72 -11.89 -5.41
N ASN A 77 -18.99 -12.59 -4.31
CA ASN A 77 -18.63 -12.19 -2.96
C ASN A 77 -17.46 -13.02 -2.41
N LEU A 78 -16.85 -13.88 -3.22
CA LEU A 78 -15.65 -14.61 -2.79
C LEU A 78 -14.51 -13.61 -2.58
N GLU A 79 -13.80 -13.74 -1.47
CA GLU A 79 -12.76 -12.77 -1.11
C GLU A 79 -11.63 -12.70 -2.14
N GLY A 80 -11.23 -13.82 -2.74
CA GLY A 80 -10.26 -13.83 -3.84
C GLY A 80 -10.73 -12.97 -5.04
N ILE A 81 -12.04 -12.99 -5.34
CA ILE A 81 -12.64 -12.15 -6.38
C ILE A 81 -12.67 -10.68 -5.96
N LEU A 82 -13.01 -10.40 -4.70
CA LEU A 82 -12.98 -9.04 -4.16
C LEU A 82 -11.55 -8.46 -4.16
N SER A 83 -10.54 -9.28 -3.85
CA SER A 83 -9.13 -8.91 -3.89
C SER A 83 -8.68 -8.54 -5.31
N ILE A 84 -9.05 -9.33 -6.34
CA ILE A 84 -8.80 -8.96 -7.74
C ILE A 84 -9.47 -7.62 -8.07
N ARG A 85 -10.73 -7.43 -7.67
CA ARG A 85 -11.45 -6.17 -7.93
C ARG A 85 -10.74 -4.97 -7.30
N GLU A 86 -10.23 -5.10 -6.07
CA GLU A 86 -9.46 -4.02 -5.45
C GLU A 86 -8.14 -3.76 -6.17
N LYS A 87 -7.44 -4.80 -6.66
CA LYS A 87 -6.21 -4.61 -7.48
C LYS A 87 -6.47 -3.86 -8.79
N ILE A 88 -7.64 -4.06 -9.41
CA ILE A 88 -8.07 -3.35 -10.63
C ILE A 88 -8.45 -1.90 -10.34
N ARG A 89 -9.08 -1.63 -9.19
CA ARG A 89 -9.45 -0.27 -8.77
C ARG A 89 -8.20 0.53 -8.43
N THR A 90 -8.35 1.85 -8.41
CA THR A 90 -7.29 2.71 -7.85
C THR A 90 -7.04 2.34 -6.38
N PRO A 91 -5.76 2.25 -5.94
CA PRO A 91 -5.41 1.87 -4.57
C PRO A 91 -6.12 2.72 -3.52
N PHE A 92 -6.44 2.13 -2.37
CA PHE A 92 -7.18 2.83 -1.33
C PHE A 92 -6.38 4.00 -0.74
N GLU A 93 -5.06 3.87 -0.72
CA GLU A 93 -4.08 4.87 -0.33
C GLU A 93 -4.26 6.13 -1.17
N TYR A 94 -4.37 5.97 -2.49
CA TYR A 94 -4.68 7.06 -3.40
C TYR A 94 -6.08 7.63 -3.13
N ARG A 95 -7.11 6.78 -3.01
CA ARG A 95 -8.50 7.22 -2.81
C ARG A 95 -8.67 8.06 -1.53
N ALA A 96 -8.03 7.64 -0.44
CA ALA A 96 -8.06 8.38 0.84
C ALA A 96 -7.27 9.69 0.74
N SER A 97 -6.06 9.64 0.17
CA SER A 97 -5.15 10.78 0.11
C SER A 97 -5.67 11.88 -0.81
N ILE A 98 -6.22 11.55 -1.98
CA ILE A 98 -6.82 12.54 -2.88
C ILE A 98 -8.06 13.19 -2.25
N ARG A 99 -8.86 12.42 -1.50
CA ARG A 99 -10.02 12.95 -0.78
C ARG A 99 -9.57 13.94 0.30
N TYR A 100 -8.55 13.58 1.08
CA TYR A 100 -7.98 14.48 2.09
C TYR A 100 -7.45 15.76 1.44
N CYS A 101 -6.59 15.67 0.43
CA CYS A 101 -5.96 16.82 -0.22
C CYS A 101 -6.99 17.78 -0.85
N ARG A 102 -8.05 17.26 -1.45
CA ARG A 102 -9.17 18.07 -1.96
C ARG A 102 -9.90 18.84 -0.85
N ASN A 103 -10.01 18.26 0.34
CA ASN A 103 -10.72 18.86 1.46
C ASN A 103 -9.86 19.86 2.25
N SER A 104 -8.54 19.67 2.29
CA SER A 104 -7.63 20.49 3.08
C SER A 104 -6.85 21.53 2.27
N GLY A 105 -6.79 21.39 0.95
CA GLY A 105 -5.87 22.16 0.10
C GLY A 105 -4.42 21.64 0.11
N SER A 106 -4.16 20.50 0.75
CA SER A 106 -2.83 19.87 0.80
C SER A 106 -2.38 19.40 -0.59
N GLN A 107 -1.06 19.27 -0.78
CA GLN A 107 -0.49 18.78 -2.04
C GLN A 107 -0.35 17.25 -2.03
N LEU A 108 -0.78 16.61 -3.13
CA LEU A 108 -0.62 15.17 -3.34
C LEU A 108 0.56 14.87 -4.27
N HIS A 109 1.45 13.96 -3.86
CA HIS A 109 2.63 13.52 -4.61
C HIS A 109 2.55 12.01 -4.84
N LEU A 110 2.75 11.58 -6.08
CA LEU A 110 2.83 10.17 -6.47
C LEU A 110 4.31 9.79 -6.56
N VAL A 111 4.83 9.00 -5.62
CA VAL A 111 6.29 8.85 -5.44
C VAL A 111 6.87 7.48 -5.84
N ASP A 112 6.06 6.56 -6.36
CA ASP A 112 6.55 5.23 -6.77
C ASP A 112 6.98 5.19 -8.25
N SER A 113 7.82 4.22 -8.60
CA SER A 113 8.49 4.13 -9.90
C SER A 113 7.51 3.76 -11.02
N SER A 114 7.39 4.66 -12.01
CA SER A 114 6.59 4.39 -13.22
C SER A 114 7.21 3.31 -14.09
N GLU A 115 8.54 3.22 -14.15
CA GLU A 115 9.25 2.20 -14.93
C GLU A 115 8.98 0.80 -14.38
N LEU A 116 9.25 0.59 -13.08
CA LEU A 116 8.97 -0.67 -12.40
C LEU A 116 7.50 -1.06 -12.52
N SER A 117 6.60 -0.09 -12.30
CA SER A 117 5.17 -0.31 -12.43
C SER A 117 4.78 -0.74 -13.85
N SER A 118 5.40 -0.17 -14.89
CA SER A 118 5.15 -0.55 -16.28
C SER A 118 5.54 -1.99 -16.58
N VAL A 119 6.66 -2.47 -16.01
CA VAL A 119 7.15 -3.83 -16.19
C VAL A 119 6.22 -4.81 -15.47
N LEU A 120 5.90 -4.54 -14.20
CA LEU A 120 5.02 -5.41 -13.39
C LEU A 120 3.61 -5.51 -13.98
N ILE A 121 3.04 -4.40 -14.45
CA ILE A 121 1.73 -4.42 -15.11
C ILE A 121 1.81 -5.23 -16.40
N ARG A 122 2.82 -5.04 -17.26
CA ARG A 122 2.93 -5.85 -18.48
C ARG A 122 3.09 -7.34 -18.20
N LYS A 123 3.83 -7.70 -17.14
CA LYS A 123 4.14 -9.10 -16.80
C LYS A 123 2.97 -9.86 -16.17
N TYR A 124 2.25 -9.24 -15.23
CA TYR A 124 1.34 -9.98 -14.33
C TYR A 124 -0.15 -9.69 -14.55
N TRP A 125 -0.48 -8.71 -15.37
CA TRP A 125 -1.82 -8.17 -15.33
C TRP A 125 -2.85 -9.01 -16.09
N ASP A 126 -2.45 -9.63 -17.20
CA ASP A 126 -3.31 -10.55 -17.94
C ASP A 126 -3.51 -11.88 -17.20
N SER A 127 -2.47 -12.36 -16.50
CA SER A 127 -2.55 -13.56 -15.68
C SER A 127 -3.43 -13.34 -14.44
N MET A 128 -3.41 -12.15 -13.83
CA MET A 128 -4.24 -11.82 -12.67
C MET A 128 -5.75 -12.02 -12.93
N ILE A 129 -6.25 -11.67 -14.12
CA ILE A 129 -7.67 -11.83 -14.44
C ILE A 129 -7.97 -13.12 -15.21
N SER A 130 -6.98 -13.98 -15.46
CA SER A 130 -7.12 -15.21 -16.26
C SER A 130 -8.13 -16.19 -15.64
N THR A 131 -8.78 -17.00 -16.48
CA THR A 131 -9.69 -18.04 -15.99
C THR A 131 -8.96 -19.04 -15.07
N GLU A 132 -7.69 -19.33 -15.36
CA GLU A 132 -6.85 -20.20 -14.53
C GLU A 132 -6.64 -19.60 -13.13
N ASN A 133 -6.24 -18.33 -13.04
CA ASN A 133 -6.02 -17.67 -11.76
C ASN A 133 -7.32 -17.54 -10.96
N ILE A 134 -8.44 -17.23 -11.64
CA ILE A 134 -9.75 -17.23 -11.00
C ILE A 134 -10.12 -18.63 -10.49
N GLY A 135 -9.85 -19.68 -11.27
CA GLY A 135 -10.08 -21.08 -10.86
C GLY A 135 -9.27 -21.45 -9.62
N LYS A 136 -7.99 -21.07 -9.56
CA LYS A 136 -7.15 -21.24 -8.37
C LYS A 136 -7.78 -20.54 -7.15
N LEU A 137 -8.17 -19.28 -7.27
CA LEU A 137 -8.77 -18.52 -6.16
C LEU A 137 -10.11 -19.10 -5.67
N ILE A 138 -10.86 -19.78 -6.54
CA ILE A 138 -12.10 -20.48 -6.15
C ILE A 138 -11.77 -21.74 -5.35
N ASN A 139 -10.71 -22.46 -5.72
CA ASN A 139 -10.34 -23.74 -5.12
C ASN A 139 -9.50 -23.61 -3.84
N PHE A 140 -8.77 -22.50 -3.67
CA PHE A 140 -7.94 -22.22 -2.48
C PHE A 140 -8.74 -21.69 -1.28
N GLN A 141 -10.07 -21.82 -1.25
CA GLN A 141 -10.87 -21.37 -0.13
C GLN A 141 -10.80 -22.34 1.07
N ASP A 142 -9.76 -22.16 1.88
CA ASP A 142 -9.88 -22.27 3.35
C ASP A 142 -9.20 -21.02 3.97
N GLU A 143 -9.91 -20.38 4.89
CA GLU A 143 -9.47 -19.30 5.81
C GLU A 143 -9.27 -17.85 5.27
N THR A 144 -10.38 -17.11 5.25
CA THR A 144 -10.58 -15.72 5.72
C THR A 144 -9.47 -14.66 5.43
N THR A 145 -9.56 -14.00 4.28
CA THR A 145 -8.77 -12.84 3.84
C THR A 145 -8.87 -11.64 4.78
N ASN A 146 -10.00 -11.41 5.46
CA ASN A 146 -10.07 -10.38 6.52
C ASN A 146 -9.21 -10.74 7.75
N LEU A 147 -9.07 -12.03 8.08
CA LEU A 147 -8.10 -12.49 9.07
C LEU A 147 -6.67 -12.35 8.53
N LEU A 148 -6.45 -12.48 7.22
CA LEU A 148 -5.13 -12.24 6.61
C LEU A 148 -4.70 -10.78 6.76
N PHE A 149 -5.55 -9.79 6.44
CA PHE A 149 -5.20 -8.38 6.63
C PHE A 149 -5.04 -8.02 8.12
N HIS A 150 -5.95 -8.50 8.98
CA HIS A 150 -5.83 -8.27 10.43
C HIS A 150 -4.56 -8.89 11.00
N GLY A 151 -4.26 -10.14 10.61
CA GLY A 151 -3.04 -10.86 10.98
C GLY A 151 -1.79 -10.14 10.48
N GLU A 152 -1.81 -9.61 9.24
CA GLU A 152 -0.70 -8.81 8.71
C GLU A 152 -0.53 -7.50 9.49
N TYR A 153 -1.62 -6.81 9.86
CA TYR A 153 -1.54 -5.63 10.73
C TYR A 153 -1.02 -5.96 12.13
N LEU A 154 -1.43 -7.08 12.73
CA LEU A 154 -0.91 -7.53 14.03
C LEU A 154 0.58 -7.88 13.94
N PHE A 155 0.98 -8.57 12.87
CA PHE A 155 2.37 -8.90 12.60
C PHE A 155 3.23 -7.65 12.41
N ALA A 156 2.77 -6.71 11.57
CA ALA A 156 3.39 -5.40 11.40
C ALA A 156 3.51 -4.65 12.72
N GLN A 157 2.48 -4.69 13.57
CA GLN A 157 2.49 -4.03 14.87
C GLN A 157 3.55 -4.64 15.81
N ARG A 158 3.71 -5.96 15.82
CA ARG A 158 4.71 -6.65 16.65
C ARG A 158 6.13 -6.24 16.26
N LEU A 159 6.42 -6.20 14.95
CA LEU A 159 7.73 -5.79 14.44
C LEU A 159 8.00 -4.30 14.68
N LEU A 160 7.02 -3.42 14.45
CA LEU A 160 7.19 -1.96 14.60
C LEU A 160 7.28 -1.50 16.06
N LYS A 161 6.68 -2.22 17.01
CA LYS A 161 6.84 -1.96 18.45
C LYS A 161 8.16 -2.47 19.02
N GLU A 162 9.02 -3.05 18.18
CA GLU A 162 10.30 -3.67 18.57
C GLU A 162 10.16 -4.81 19.60
N VAL A 163 8.94 -5.35 19.77
CA VAL A 163 8.69 -6.52 20.64
C VAL A 163 9.45 -7.73 20.10
N ASP A 164 9.48 -7.87 18.77
CA ASP A 164 10.17 -8.94 18.07
C ASP A 164 11.30 -8.38 17.18
N ARG A 165 12.13 -7.46 17.72
CA ARG A 165 13.19 -6.81 16.94
C ARG A 165 14.16 -7.80 16.28
N ALA A 166 14.46 -8.91 16.96
CA ALA A 166 15.29 -9.99 16.42
C ALA A 166 14.68 -10.66 15.17
N MET A 167 13.37 -10.51 14.93
CA MET A 167 12.67 -11.08 13.79
C MET A 167 12.61 -10.14 12.57
N ILE A 168 13.01 -8.87 12.72
CA ILE A 168 12.95 -7.88 11.62
C ILE A 168 13.86 -8.32 10.47
N ASP A 169 15.16 -8.52 10.73
CA ASP A 169 16.10 -8.90 9.67
C ASP A 169 15.81 -10.28 9.07
N PRO A 170 15.50 -11.34 9.85
CA PRO A 170 15.04 -12.61 9.28
C PRO A 170 13.83 -12.47 8.36
N PHE A 171 12.82 -11.69 8.77
CA PHE A 171 11.63 -11.44 7.94
C PHE A 171 12.00 -10.74 6.63
N ILE A 172 12.78 -9.66 6.72
CA ILE A 172 13.19 -8.88 5.55
C ILE A 172 14.11 -9.68 4.65
N SER A 173 14.99 -10.53 5.18
CA SER A 173 16.00 -11.26 4.39
C SER A 173 15.43 -12.08 3.22
N SER A 174 14.17 -12.49 3.32
CA SER A 174 13.46 -13.22 2.27
C SER A 174 13.16 -12.39 1.01
N TRP A 175 13.22 -11.06 1.09
CA TRP A 175 12.92 -10.14 -0.03
C TRP A 175 13.76 -8.85 -0.05
N GLY A 176 14.42 -8.47 1.04
CA GLY A 176 15.17 -7.20 1.16
C GLY A 176 16.50 -7.18 0.41
N SER A 177 17.01 -8.35 0.02
CA SER A 177 18.15 -8.49 -0.89
C SER A 177 17.75 -8.47 -2.37
N ASP A 178 16.45 -8.42 -2.69
CA ASP A 178 15.97 -8.25 -4.05
C ASP A 178 16.40 -6.87 -4.57
N LEU A 179 17.14 -6.85 -5.69
CA LEU A 179 17.61 -5.62 -6.33
C LEU A 179 16.44 -4.66 -6.63
N LEU A 180 15.28 -5.17 -7.04
CA LEU A 180 14.10 -4.36 -7.31
C LEU A 180 13.57 -3.69 -6.05
N PHE A 181 13.65 -4.38 -4.90
CA PHE A 181 13.27 -3.81 -3.62
C PHE A 181 14.23 -2.68 -3.24
N MET A 182 15.55 -2.93 -3.28
CA MET A 182 16.56 -1.93 -2.94
C MET A 182 16.49 -0.68 -3.84
N GLU A 183 16.30 -0.86 -5.15
CA GLU A 183 16.11 0.23 -6.11
C GLU A 183 14.86 1.06 -5.78
N ARG A 184 13.78 0.39 -5.37
CA ARG A 184 12.53 1.04 -4.99
C ARG A 184 12.70 1.86 -3.70
N GLU A 185 13.38 1.34 -2.69
CA GLU A 185 13.66 2.09 -1.46
C GLU A 185 14.50 3.35 -1.73
N ALA A 186 15.54 3.22 -2.56
CA ALA A 186 16.36 4.35 -2.97
C ALA A 186 15.57 5.39 -3.80
N HIS A 187 14.65 4.93 -4.65
CA HIS A 187 13.76 5.80 -5.40
C HIS A 187 12.83 6.60 -4.47
N LEU A 188 12.19 5.92 -3.52
CA LEU A 188 11.30 6.55 -2.53
C LEU A 188 12.04 7.58 -1.68
N GLU A 189 13.24 7.23 -1.19
CA GLU A 189 14.12 8.14 -0.46
C GLU A 189 14.38 9.43 -1.27
N LYS A 190 14.88 9.29 -2.50
CA LYS A 190 15.20 10.42 -3.38
C LYS A 190 13.99 11.35 -3.56
N TYR A 191 12.81 10.80 -3.79
CA TYR A 191 11.60 11.59 -3.99
C TYR A 191 11.12 12.28 -2.71
N LEU A 192 11.15 11.58 -1.56
CA LEU A 192 10.78 12.19 -0.28
C LEU A 192 11.74 13.31 0.11
N LEU A 193 13.05 13.14 -0.07
CA LEU A 193 14.04 14.20 0.17
C LEU A 193 13.82 15.40 -0.75
N ALA A 194 13.46 15.17 -2.01
CA ALA A 194 13.16 16.25 -2.95
C ALA A 194 11.90 17.06 -2.55
N ILE A 195 10.88 16.41 -2.00
CA ILE A 195 9.68 17.11 -1.49
C ILE A 195 10.04 17.85 -0.20
N TYR A 196 10.68 17.15 0.75
CA TYR A 196 11.02 17.69 2.07
C TYR A 196 11.93 18.92 2.00
N SER A 197 12.93 18.90 1.11
CA SER A 197 13.85 20.04 0.91
C SER A 197 13.17 21.30 0.35
N ARG A 198 12.07 21.14 -0.40
CA ARG A 198 11.29 22.25 -0.98
C ARG A 198 10.22 22.80 -0.05
N MET A 199 9.90 22.10 1.02
CA MET A 199 8.98 22.61 2.04
C MET A 199 9.65 23.75 2.80
N GLU A 200 8.88 24.78 3.16
CA GLU A 200 9.34 25.84 4.07
C GLU A 200 9.11 25.43 5.53
N SER A 201 7.97 24.81 5.83
CA SER A 201 7.60 24.30 7.16
C SER A 201 6.48 23.26 7.05
N GLY A 202 6.08 22.68 8.19
CA GLY A 202 4.90 21.81 8.28
C GLY A 202 5.22 20.32 8.12
N LEU A 203 4.20 19.52 7.81
CA LEU A 203 4.27 18.07 7.85
C LEU A 203 4.15 17.44 6.45
N LEU A 204 5.13 16.59 6.12
CA LEU A 204 5.10 15.63 5.02
C LEU A 204 4.63 14.27 5.55
N ALA A 205 3.52 13.76 5.01
CA ALA A 205 3.10 12.38 5.25
C ALA A 205 3.46 11.51 4.06
N TYR A 206 4.28 10.48 4.29
CA TYR A 206 4.39 9.34 3.38
C TYR A 206 3.31 8.31 3.71
N VAL A 207 2.66 7.75 2.69
CA VAL A 207 1.67 6.67 2.82
C VAL A 207 2.06 5.53 1.90
N GLY A 208 2.34 4.36 2.48
CA GLY A 208 2.78 3.18 1.74
C GLY A 208 2.63 1.89 2.53
N GLY A 209 3.25 0.81 2.05
CA GLY A 209 3.38 -0.47 2.73
C GLY A 209 4.09 -0.31 4.07
N TRP A 210 3.65 -1.06 5.08
CA TRP A 210 4.21 -0.98 6.42
C TRP A 210 5.66 -1.46 6.52
N GLN A 211 6.12 -2.27 5.57
CA GLN A 211 7.51 -2.78 5.49
C GLN A 211 8.52 -1.63 5.45
N HIS A 212 8.17 -0.51 4.81
CA HIS A 212 8.98 0.71 4.70
C HIS A 212 9.26 1.40 6.04
N LEU A 213 8.51 1.06 7.09
CA LEU A 213 8.64 1.66 8.42
C LEU A 213 9.60 0.87 9.33
N LEU A 214 10.04 -0.32 8.92
CA LEU A 214 10.92 -1.15 9.72
C LEU A 214 12.25 -0.43 9.96
N TYR A 215 12.74 -0.43 11.19
CA TYR A 215 13.99 0.24 11.56
C TYR A 215 14.44 -0.26 12.95
N PRO A 216 15.75 -0.39 13.20
CA PRO A 216 16.81 -0.42 12.20
C PRO A 216 16.85 -1.76 11.46
N THR A 217 17.33 -1.77 10.22
CA THR A 217 17.45 -3.00 9.42
C THR A 217 18.79 -3.09 8.71
N GLY A 218 19.26 -4.31 8.45
CA GLY A 218 20.43 -4.57 7.59
C GLY A 218 20.17 -4.36 6.09
N PHE A 219 18.93 -4.01 5.70
CA PHE A 219 18.47 -4.00 4.31
C PHE A 219 18.13 -2.59 3.80
N HIS A 220 18.38 -1.55 4.60
CA HIS A 220 18.17 -0.15 4.24
C HIS A 220 16.75 0.13 3.72
N THR A 221 15.76 -0.13 4.56
CA THR A 221 14.39 0.31 4.28
C THR A 221 14.32 1.84 4.19
N LEU A 222 13.18 2.36 3.74
CA LEU A 222 12.92 3.77 3.66
C LEU A 222 13.15 4.46 5.01
N CYS A 223 12.70 3.85 6.11
CA CYS A 223 12.91 4.43 7.43
C CYS A 223 14.39 4.48 7.83
N ASP A 224 15.20 3.48 7.46
CA ASP A 224 16.66 3.53 7.67
C ASP A 224 17.28 4.70 6.90
N ARG A 225 16.90 4.84 5.63
CA ARG A 225 17.42 5.85 4.69
C ARG A 225 17.17 7.28 5.15
N ILE A 226 15.96 7.55 5.64
CA ILE A 226 15.57 8.89 6.09
C ILE A 226 15.64 9.07 7.62
N PHE A 227 16.31 8.16 8.35
CA PHE A 227 16.36 8.22 9.82
C PHE A 227 16.90 9.56 10.35
N HIS A 228 17.84 10.18 9.63
CA HIS A 228 18.40 11.49 9.94
C HIS A 228 17.36 12.64 9.95
N LEU A 229 16.17 12.44 9.37
CA LEU A 229 15.04 13.36 9.44
C LEU A 229 14.13 13.12 10.66
N GLU A 230 14.48 12.17 11.54
CA GLU A 230 13.71 11.76 12.72
C GLU A 230 12.23 11.42 12.39
N PRO A 231 11.95 10.52 11.44
CA PRO A 231 10.59 10.24 11.00
C PRO A 231 9.74 9.63 12.12
N ARG A 232 8.55 10.17 12.30
CA ARG A 232 7.55 9.49 13.14
C ARG A 232 6.91 8.35 12.34
N ARG A 233 6.83 7.17 12.94
CA ARG A 233 6.25 5.97 12.32
C ARG A 233 4.84 5.73 12.84
N ILE A 234 3.87 5.56 11.96
CA ILE A 234 2.49 5.20 12.31
C ILE A 234 2.04 4.02 11.46
N LEU A 235 1.63 2.93 12.10
CA LEU A 235 0.88 1.88 11.42
C LEU A 235 -0.61 2.23 11.40
N LEU A 236 -1.26 2.14 10.25
CA LEU A 236 -2.71 2.26 10.14
C LEU A 236 -3.36 1.18 11.00
N LYS A 237 -4.28 1.56 11.88
CA LYS A 237 -4.93 0.59 12.78
C LYS A 237 -5.86 -0.33 11.98
N PRO A 238 -5.91 -1.65 12.27
CA PRO A 238 -6.91 -2.53 11.71
C PRO A 238 -8.31 -2.17 12.24
N ASP A 239 -9.35 -2.66 11.56
CA ASP A 239 -10.71 -2.59 12.10
C ASP A 239 -10.80 -3.45 13.36
N LEU A 240 -11.24 -2.85 14.48
CA LEU A 240 -11.44 -3.59 15.73
C LEU A 240 -12.78 -4.35 15.76
N PHE A 241 -13.69 -4.06 14.83
CA PHE A 241 -15.02 -4.69 14.72
C PHE A 241 -14.99 -6.10 14.08
N CYS A 242 -13.82 -6.74 13.99
CA CYS A 242 -13.66 -8.07 13.37
C CYS A 242 -13.19 -9.16 14.35
N LEU A 243 -13.14 -8.88 15.65
CA LEU A 243 -13.00 -9.95 16.65
C LEU A 243 -14.41 -10.39 17.07
N PRO A 244 -14.75 -11.69 16.98
CA PRO A 244 -15.94 -12.21 17.64
C PRO A 244 -15.88 -11.98 19.15
#